data_AF-A0A1B4LBT5-F1
#
_entry.id   AF-A0A1B4LBT5-F1
#
_cell.length_a   1.000
_cell.length_b   1.000
_cell.length_c   1.000
_cell.angle_alpha   90.00
_cell.angle_beta   90.00
_cell.angle_gamma   90.00
#
_symmetry.space_group_name_H-M   'P 1'
#
loop_
_entity.id
_entity.type
_entity.pdbx_description
1 polymer ?
#
loop_
_entity_poly.entity_id
_entity_poly.type
_entity_poly.pdbx_seq_one_letter_code
_entity_poly.pdbx_strand_id
1 'polypeptide(L)'
;MSTVQSQSVSSSTPDYTDPTFRGALTSDHWVADDDAFAMVPATLIADVYRASDAIATISRLVHNSSCEPEMSNAEPLGQAAHLGLLNAAELIGQYLTEVADRMVEGLQLAKRARDSAEVSHD
;
A
#
# COMPACT_ATOMS: atom_id res chain seq x y z
N MET A 1 -44.79 26.59 5.97
CA MET A 1 -44.53 25.15 5.75
C MET A 1 -44.09 24.99 4.30
N SER A 2 -42.81 25.22 4.01
CA SER A 2 -42.26 25.10 2.65
C SER A 2 -41.77 23.67 2.44
N THR A 3 -42.33 23.00 1.44
CA THR A 3 -41.95 21.65 1.04
C THR A 3 -40.57 21.70 0.38
N VAL A 4 -39.59 21.04 1.01
CA VAL A 4 -38.27 20.77 0.42
C VAL A 4 -38.45 19.72 -0.66
N GLN A 5 -38.12 20.08 -1.90
CA GLN A 5 -38.13 19.17 -3.04
C GLN A 5 -36.84 18.35 -2.98
N SER A 6 -36.93 17.11 -2.49
CA SER A 6 -35.81 16.17 -2.51
C SER A 6 -35.42 15.87 -3.96
N GLN A 7 -34.32 16.47 -4.42
CA GLN A 7 -33.68 16.05 -5.66
C GLN A 7 -33.13 14.64 -5.43
N SER A 8 -33.83 13.64 -5.95
CA SER A 8 -33.32 12.29 -6.09
C SER A 8 -32.08 12.36 -6.98
N VAL A 9 -30.90 12.17 -6.40
CA VAL A 9 -29.67 11.97 -7.15
C VAL A 9 -29.86 10.68 -7.93
N SER A 10 -30.11 10.81 -9.24
CA SER A 10 -30.07 9.72 -10.20
C SER A 10 -28.67 9.13 -10.15
N SER A 11 -28.47 8.03 -9.40
CA SER A 11 -27.28 7.22 -9.54
C SER A 11 -27.33 6.58 -10.91
N SER A 12 -26.74 7.23 -11.92
CA SER A 12 -26.50 6.60 -13.20
C SER A 12 -25.65 5.36 -12.95
N THR A 13 -26.21 4.19 -13.21
CA THR A 13 -25.47 2.93 -13.18
C THR A 13 -24.23 3.10 -14.07
N PRO A 14 -23.01 2.88 -13.57
CA PRO A 14 -21.81 3.02 -14.39
C PRO A 14 -21.88 2.11 -15.61
N ASP A 15 -21.43 2.61 -16.76
CA ASP A 15 -21.31 1.78 -17.96
C ASP A 15 -20.08 0.86 -17.82
N TYR A 16 -20.34 -0.39 -17.46
CA TYR A 16 -19.32 -1.42 -17.25
C TYR A 16 -18.64 -1.88 -18.55
N THR A 17 -19.10 -1.41 -19.71
CA THR A 17 -18.53 -1.75 -21.03
C THR A 17 -17.60 -0.67 -21.59
N ASP A 18 -17.53 0.49 -20.93
CA ASP A 18 -16.60 1.55 -21.31
C ASP A 18 -15.15 1.05 -21.16
N PRO A 19 -14.30 1.12 -22.19
CA PRO A 19 -12.90 0.71 -22.11
C PRO A 19 -12.07 1.52 -21.09
N THR A 20 -12.57 2.68 -20.66
CA THR A 20 -12.00 3.50 -19.59
C THR A 20 -12.56 3.17 -18.20
N PHE A 21 -13.59 2.32 -18.10
CA PHE A 21 -14.15 1.88 -16.82
C PHE A 21 -13.12 1.05 -16.04
N ARG A 22 -12.66 1.62 -14.92
CA ARG A 22 -11.84 0.93 -13.92
C ARG A 22 -12.76 0.53 -12.77
N GLY A 23 -13.12 -0.75 -12.74
CA GLY A 23 -13.86 -1.31 -11.61
C GLY A 23 -13.00 -1.32 -10.34
N ALA A 24 -13.60 -1.51 -9.17
CA ALA A 24 -12.87 -1.49 -7.88
C ALA A 24 -11.67 -2.46 -7.81
N LEU A 25 -11.63 -3.49 -8.65
CA LEU A 25 -10.52 -4.46 -8.75
C LEU A 25 -9.46 -4.10 -9.81
N THR A 26 -9.74 -3.16 -10.71
CA THR A 26 -8.83 -2.68 -11.76
C THR A 26 -8.47 -1.20 -11.63
N SER A 27 -9.08 -0.51 -10.67
CA SER A 27 -8.65 0.80 -10.21
C SER A 27 -7.36 0.66 -9.43
N ASP A 28 -6.25 0.90 -10.10
CA ASP A 28 -5.00 1.12 -9.40
C ASP A 28 -5.05 2.53 -8.79
N HIS A 29 -5.32 2.60 -7.49
CA HIS A 29 -5.32 3.86 -6.73
C HIS A 29 -3.95 4.56 -6.71
N TRP A 30 -2.90 3.88 -7.22
CA TRP A 30 -1.52 4.37 -7.24
C TRP A 30 -1.06 4.87 -8.62
N VAL A 31 -1.87 4.70 -9.68
CA VAL A 31 -1.60 5.31 -10.98
C VAL A 31 -2.12 6.74 -10.94
N ALA A 32 -1.24 7.68 -10.56
CA ALA A 32 -1.48 9.09 -10.82
C ALA A 32 -1.11 9.38 -12.28
N ASP A 33 -2.05 9.94 -13.05
CA ASP A 33 -1.84 10.41 -14.43
C ASP A 33 -0.95 11.68 -14.52
N ASP A 34 -0.35 12.12 -13.41
CA ASP A 34 0.47 13.32 -13.34
C ASP A 34 1.96 12.93 -13.25
N ASP A 35 2.74 13.30 -14.27
CA ASP A 35 4.21 13.10 -14.38
C ASP A 35 5.01 13.87 -13.30
N ALA A 36 4.32 14.51 -12.35
CA ALA A 36 4.92 15.24 -11.25
C ALA A 36 5.64 14.29 -10.27
N PHE A 37 6.97 14.33 -10.29
CA PHE A 37 7.79 13.63 -9.29
C PHE A 37 7.49 14.14 -7.88
N ALA A 38 7.04 13.23 -7.03
CA ALA A 38 6.73 13.47 -5.64
C ALA A 38 7.99 13.24 -4.77
N MET A 39 8.38 14.21 -3.94
CA MET A 39 9.52 14.03 -3.04
C MET A 39 9.10 13.30 -1.77
N VAL A 40 9.76 12.17 -1.48
CA VAL A 40 9.52 11.37 -0.28
C VAL A 40 10.81 11.29 0.55
N PRO A 41 10.73 11.33 1.89
CA PRO A 41 11.90 11.07 2.74
C PRO A 41 12.56 9.73 2.43
N ALA A 42 13.88 9.74 2.17
CA ALA A 42 14.64 8.54 1.83
C ALA A 42 14.60 7.46 2.93
N THR A 43 14.36 7.85 4.18
CA THR A 43 14.17 6.93 5.30
C THR A 43 12.96 6.03 5.11
N LEU A 44 11.84 6.56 4.59
CA LEU A 44 10.63 5.77 4.33
C LEU A 44 10.86 4.77 3.19
N ILE A 45 11.62 5.15 2.17
CA ILE A 45 12.05 4.24 1.10
C ILE A 45 12.94 3.12 1.65
N ALA A 46 13.88 3.45 2.53
CA ALA A 46 14.72 2.44 3.19
C ALA A 46 13.89 1.47 4.04
N ASP A 47 12.84 1.94 4.70
CA ASP A 47 11.93 1.10 5.48
C ASP A 47 11.14 0.14 4.59
N VAL A 48 10.71 0.56 3.38
CA VAL A 48 10.11 -0.34 2.38
C VAL A 48 11.08 -1.45 1.98
N TYR A 49 12.34 -1.12 1.68
CA TYR A 49 13.35 -2.13 1.32
C TYR A 49 13.60 -3.13 2.45
N ARG A 50 13.75 -2.65 3.69
CA ARG A 50 13.94 -3.53 4.86
C ARG A 50 12.76 -4.48 5.06
N ALA A 51 11.53 -3.97 4.93
CA ALA A 51 10.33 -4.78 5.04
C ALA A 51 10.26 -5.83 3.92
N SER A 52 10.59 -5.46 2.68
CA SER A 52 10.64 -6.36 1.54
C SER A 52 11.67 -7.49 1.74
N ASP A 53 12.88 -7.16 2.18
CA ASP A 53 13.93 -8.14 2.46
C ASP A 53 13.53 -9.10 3.59
N ALA A 54 12.86 -8.59 4.63
CA ALA A 54 12.35 -9.40 5.73
C ALA A 54 11.29 -10.39 5.26
N ILE A 55 10.30 -9.94 4.47
CA ILE A 55 9.28 -10.83 3.88
C ILE A 55 9.93 -11.88 2.99
N ALA A 56 10.85 -11.50 2.10
CA ALA A 56 11.53 -12.44 1.23
C ALA A 56 12.32 -13.50 2.02
N THR A 57 12.94 -13.10 3.12
CA THR A 57 13.65 -14.01 4.03
C THR A 57 12.70 -14.98 4.72
N ILE A 58 11.59 -14.49 5.26
CA ILE A 58 10.54 -15.32 5.87
C ILE A 58 10.00 -16.33 4.86
N SER A 59 9.66 -15.88 3.65
CA SER A 59 9.15 -16.76 2.59
C SER A 59 10.14 -17.87 2.26
N ARG A 60 11.44 -17.57 2.15
CA ARG A 60 12.47 -18.61 1.93
C ARG A 60 12.54 -19.60 3.08
N LEU A 61 12.50 -19.13 4.33
CA LEU A 61 12.53 -20.02 5.51
C LEU A 61 11.33 -20.98 5.53
N VAL A 62 10.12 -20.45 5.31
CA VAL A 62 8.89 -21.25 5.26
C VAL A 62 8.92 -22.22 4.08
N HIS A 63 9.36 -21.76 2.90
CA HIS A 63 9.47 -22.60 1.71
C HIS A 63 10.47 -23.74 1.90
N ASN A 64 11.69 -23.45 2.33
CA ASN A 64 12.72 -24.47 2.55
C ASN A 64 12.26 -25.53 3.56
N SER A 65 11.63 -25.08 4.65
CA SER A 65 11.08 -25.96 5.68
C SER A 65 9.92 -26.83 5.18
N SER A 66 9.03 -26.29 4.34
CA SER A 66 7.81 -26.99 3.88
C SER A 66 8.01 -27.84 2.64
N CYS A 67 8.90 -27.42 1.73
CA CYS A 67 9.04 -27.99 0.39
C CYS A 67 10.36 -28.75 0.18
N GLU A 68 11.42 -28.40 0.91
CA GLU A 68 12.75 -29.00 0.74
C GLU A 68 13.38 -29.52 2.05
N PRO A 69 12.63 -30.23 2.91
CA PRO A 69 13.13 -30.64 4.22
C PRO A 69 14.38 -31.54 4.12
N GLU A 70 14.42 -32.45 3.14
CA GLU A 70 15.51 -33.41 2.96
C GLU A 70 16.78 -32.81 2.32
N MET A 71 16.68 -31.64 1.67
CA MET A 71 17.86 -30.97 1.10
C MET A 71 18.69 -30.24 2.17
N SER A 72 18.10 -29.94 3.33
CA SER A 72 18.74 -29.12 4.36
C SER A 72 19.52 -29.93 5.43
N ASN A 73 19.31 -31.24 5.53
CA ASN A 73 19.73 -32.09 6.67
C ASN A 73 19.32 -31.52 8.06
N ALA A 74 18.48 -30.50 8.10
CA ALA A 74 17.99 -29.86 9.31
C ALA A 74 16.55 -30.33 9.59
N GLU A 75 16.19 -30.38 10.87
CA GLU A 75 14.81 -30.67 11.24
C GLU A 75 13.89 -29.56 10.69
N PRO A 76 12.79 -29.91 10.00
CA PRO A 76 11.84 -28.92 9.51
C PRO A 76 11.32 -28.06 10.65
N LEU A 77 10.98 -26.80 10.37
CA LEU A 77 10.35 -25.94 11.35
C LEU A 77 9.04 -26.57 11.81
N GLY A 78 8.88 -26.68 13.13
CA GLY A 78 7.63 -27.11 13.72
C GLY A 78 6.48 -26.15 13.40
N GLN A 79 5.24 -26.63 13.52
CA GLN A 79 4.03 -25.85 13.20
C GLN A 79 3.98 -24.48 13.89
N ALA A 80 4.39 -24.40 15.16
CA ALA A 80 4.44 -23.14 15.90
C ALA A 80 5.41 -22.12 15.30
N ALA A 81 6.55 -22.58 14.77
CA ALA A 81 7.53 -21.73 14.12
C ALA A 81 7.01 -21.22 12.76
N HIS A 82 6.33 -22.05 11.97
CA HIS A 82 5.66 -21.58 10.75
C HIS A 82 4.59 -20.52 11.05
N LEU A 83 3.73 -20.74 12.04
CA LEU A 83 2.72 -19.76 12.45
C LEU A 83 3.37 -18.46 12.93
N GLY A 84 4.45 -18.54 13.72
CA GLY A 84 5.19 -17.37 14.17
C GLY A 84 5.80 -16.56 13.01
N LEU A 85 6.37 -17.24 12.02
CA LEU A 85 6.93 -16.62 10.82
C LEU A 85 5.85 -15.96 9.96
N LEU A 86 4.70 -16.60 9.77
CA LEU A 86 3.58 -16.03 9.00
C LEU A 86 2.97 -14.83 9.73
N ASN A 87 2.82 -14.89 11.05
CA ASN A 87 2.39 -13.75 11.87
C ASN A 87 3.39 -12.59 11.79
N ALA A 88 4.70 -12.88 11.78
CA ALA A 88 5.71 -11.84 11.56
C ALA A 88 5.59 -11.19 10.18
N ALA A 89 5.33 -11.97 9.13
CA ALA A 89 5.09 -11.42 7.78
C ALA A 89 3.84 -10.53 7.75
N GLU A 90 2.77 -10.90 8.46
CA GLU A 90 1.57 -10.08 8.60
C GLU A 90 1.87 -8.74 9.29
N LEU A 91 2.60 -8.75 10.40
CA LEU A 91 3.01 -7.53 11.10
C LEU A 91 3.88 -6.62 10.23
N ILE A 92 4.77 -7.18 9.41
CA ILE A 92 5.56 -6.40 8.45
C ILE A 92 4.66 -5.78 7.37
N GLY A 93 3.62 -6.50 6.93
CA GLY A 93 2.60 -5.96 6.03
C GLY A 93 1.84 -4.78 6.63
N GLN A 94 1.45 -4.88 7.90
CA GLN A 94 0.82 -3.77 8.63
C GLN A 94 1.76 -2.56 8.74
N TYR A 95 3.04 -2.80 9.06
CA TYR A 95 4.05 -1.76 9.09
C TYR A 95 4.25 -1.07 7.73
N LEU A 96 4.19 -1.82 6.62
CA LEU A 96 4.26 -1.24 5.26
C LEU A 96 3.08 -0.29 4.99
N THR A 97 1.89 -0.60 5.47
CA THR A 97 0.74 0.32 5.41
C THR A 97 1.05 1.63 6.13
N GLU A 98 1.59 1.56 7.36
CA GLU A 98 1.98 2.76 8.11
C GLU A 98 3.11 3.55 7.44
N VAL A 99 4.04 2.88 6.74
CA VAL A 99 5.05 3.56 5.93
C VAL A 99 4.39 4.29 4.76
N ALA A 100 3.47 3.63 4.04
CA ALA A 100 2.76 4.24 2.92
C ALA A 100 1.94 5.46 3.36
N ASP A 101 1.22 5.37 4.49
CA ASP A 101 0.46 6.49 5.05
C ASP A 101 1.38 7.70 5.35
N ARG A 102 2.54 7.46 5.97
CA ARG A 102 3.54 8.51 6.23
C ARG A 102 4.11 9.12 4.95
N MET A 103 4.27 8.33 3.88
CA MET A 103 4.70 8.86 2.58
C MET A 103 3.63 9.79 2.01
N VAL A 104 2.35 9.39 2.04
CA VAL A 104 1.22 10.20 1.58
C VAL A 104 1.08 11.49 2.41
N GLU A 105 1.17 11.41 3.73
CA GLU A 105 1.14 12.58 4.62
C GLU A 105 2.27 13.56 4.30
N GLY A 106 3.49 13.04 4.12
CA GLY A 106 4.66 13.84 3.73
C GLY A 106 4.44 14.59 2.42
N LEU A 107 3.83 13.94 1.42
CA LEU A 107 3.49 14.56 0.15
C LEU A 107 2.46 15.69 0.31
N GLN A 108 1.41 15.47 1.10
CA GLN A 108 0.40 16.49 1.36
C GLN A 108 0.99 17.71 2.08
N LEU A 109 1.89 17.50 3.04
CA LEU A 109 2.56 18.59 3.75
C LEU A 109 3.49 19.38 2.81
N ALA A 110 4.26 18.70 1.98
CA ALA A 110 5.14 19.34 1.00
C ALA A 110 4.35 20.18 -0.01
N LYS A 111 3.19 19.68 -0.46
CA LYS A 111 2.27 20.42 -1.33
C LYS A 111 1.77 21.70 -0.65
N ARG A 112 1.21 21.60 0.56
CA ARG A 112 0.72 22.77 1.31
C ARG A 112 1.81 23.82 1.56
N ALA A 113 3.04 23.36 1.85
CA ALA A 113 4.17 24.26 2.06
C ALA A 113 4.56 25.01 0.78
N ARG A 114 4.52 24.34 -0.38
CA ARG A 114 4.75 24.97 -1.70
C ARG A 114 3.66 26.00 -2.01
N ASP A 115 2.39 25.61 -1.89
CA ASP A 115 1.25 26.48 -2.17
C ASP A 115 1.29 27.75 -1.29
N SER A 116 1.71 27.63 -0.02
CA SER A 116 1.84 28.77 0.90
C SER A 116 2.99 29.70 0.55
N ALA A 117 4.09 29.15 0.00
CA ALA A 117 5.25 29.95 -0.42
C ALA A 117 4.95 30.76 -1.69
N GLU A 118 4.19 30.21 -2.62
CA GLU A 118 3.78 30.89 -3.86
C GLU A 118 2.88 32.11 -3.56
N VAL A 119 1.95 31.99 -2.61
CA VAL A 119 1.06 33.11 -2.20
C VAL A 119 1.82 34.25 -1.50
N SER A 120 3.01 34.00 -0.93
CA SER A 120 3.81 35.01 -0.24
C SER A 120 4.72 35.83 -1.18
N HIS A 121 4.85 35.44 -2.44
CA HIS A 121 5.73 36.09 -3.42
C HIS A 121 5.01 37.02 -4.41
N ASP A 122 3.69 37.15 -4.31
CA ASP A 122 2.84 38.14 -5.00
C ASP A 122 2.54 39.36 -4.11
#